data_AF-A0AAQ4RHK3-F1
#
_entry.id   AF-A0AAQ4RHK3-F1
#
_cell.length_a   1.000
_cell.length_b   1.000
_cell.length_c   1.000
_cell.angle_alpha   90.00
_cell.angle_beta   90.00
_cell.angle_gamma   90.00
#
_symmetry.space_group_name_H-M   'P 1'
#
loop_
_entity.id
_entity.type
_entity.pdbx_description
1 polymer ?
#
loop_
_entity_poly.entity_id
_entity_poly.type
_entity_poly.pdbx_seq_one_letter_code
_entity_poly.pdbx_strand_id
1 'polypeptide(L)'
;MRFNCCEEGFRSPKKVQEAPGSSRKVDQLRDRGTTSAELAQEWQQAGVSASARTVRQRLLEDGLVSRRAARKPLLSRKDITDRLIFCKRYRDWTAEDWGKVIVSLFGASGSKLVQRRKGELYHRSCVVPTAKPPETIHVWGCFSAKGVGSLTILPRNTAMNKEWCQNVLREQLLPTIQEQFGDKHCLFQHDGAPCHKVKSDN
;
A
#
# COMPACT_ATOMS: atom_id res chain seq x y z
N MET A 1 -50.85 -27.85 -1.76
CA MET A 1 -49.43 -27.95 -2.18
C MET A 1 -49.33 -27.49 -3.62
N ARG A 2 -48.43 -26.55 -3.91
CA ARG A 2 -48.22 -25.95 -5.23
C ARG A 2 -47.45 -26.90 -6.15
N PHE A 3 -47.93 -27.07 -7.37
CA PHE A 3 -47.11 -27.48 -8.50
C PHE A 3 -46.71 -26.21 -9.25
N ASN A 4 -45.41 -25.92 -9.36
CA ASN A 4 -44.92 -24.84 -10.21
C ASN A 4 -44.18 -25.45 -11.39
N CYS A 5 -44.66 -25.08 -12.58
CA CYS A 5 -44.08 -25.36 -13.89
C CYS A 5 -42.76 -24.60 -14.07
N CYS A 6 -41.85 -25.21 -14.82
CA CYS A 6 -40.53 -24.69 -15.17
C CYS A 6 -40.66 -23.86 -16.47
N GLU A 7 -40.25 -22.60 -16.47
CA GLU A 7 -40.02 -21.84 -17.71
C GLU A 7 -38.56 -21.37 -17.76
N GLU A 8 -37.74 -22.11 -18.50
CA GLU A 8 -36.42 -21.67 -18.92
C GLU A 8 -36.54 -20.68 -20.08
N GLY A 9 -36.41 -19.39 -19.79
CA GLY A 9 -36.29 -18.36 -20.81
C GLY A 9 -34.86 -18.31 -21.39
N PHE A 10 -34.65 -18.93 -22.54
CA PHE A 10 -33.44 -18.71 -23.35
C PHE A 10 -33.39 -17.26 -23.83
N ARG A 11 -32.43 -16.48 -23.32
CA ARG A 11 -32.18 -15.10 -23.77
C ARG A 11 -31.23 -15.13 -24.98
N SER A 12 -31.73 -14.78 -26.16
CA SER A 12 -30.91 -14.68 -27.38
C SER A 12 -29.73 -13.71 -27.22
N PRO A 13 -28.55 -13.98 -27.82
CA PRO A 13 -27.40 -13.10 -27.72
C PRO A 13 -27.67 -11.76 -28.41
N LYS A 14 -27.40 -10.64 -27.72
CA LYS A 14 -27.39 -9.33 -28.37
C LYS A 14 -26.18 -9.25 -29.32
N LYS A 15 -26.46 -8.93 -30.58
CA LYS A 15 -25.47 -8.66 -31.63
C LYS A 15 -24.56 -7.50 -31.17
N VAL A 16 -23.32 -7.81 -30.79
CA VAL A 16 -22.29 -6.79 -30.54
C VAL A 16 -21.69 -6.44 -31.88
N GLN A 17 -21.88 -5.18 -32.32
CA GLN A 17 -21.14 -4.64 -33.46
C GLN A 17 -19.65 -4.66 -33.10
N GLU A 18 -18.82 -5.23 -33.99
CA GLU A 18 -17.37 -5.20 -33.84
C GLU A 18 -16.90 -3.73 -33.82
N ALA A 19 -16.44 -3.27 -32.66
CA ALA A 19 -15.77 -1.99 -32.49
C ALA A 19 -14.25 -2.23 -32.45
N PRO A 20 -13.42 -1.30 -32.97
CA PRO A 20 -12.04 -1.54 -33.41
C PRO A 20 -11.14 -1.99 -32.26
N GLY A 21 -11.00 -3.31 -32.10
CA GLY A 21 -10.39 -3.94 -30.93
C GLY A 21 -8.85 -3.90 -30.89
N SER A 22 -8.19 -3.59 -32.01
CA SER A 22 -6.73 -3.69 -32.10
C SER A 22 -5.99 -2.50 -31.47
N SER A 23 -6.44 -1.27 -31.73
CA SER A 23 -5.75 -0.06 -31.23
C SER A 23 -5.92 0.13 -29.71
N ARG A 24 -7.11 -0.20 -29.18
CA ARG A 24 -7.44 0.03 -27.76
C ARG A 24 -6.77 -0.95 -26.80
N LYS A 25 -6.33 -2.12 -27.31
CA LYS A 25 -5.50 -3.08 -26.57
C LYS A 25 -4.13 -2.50 -26.25
N VAL A 26 -3.54 -1.74 -27.16
CA VAL A 26 -2.18 -1.19 -27.01
C VAL A 26 -2.14 -0.10 -25.93
N ASP A 27 -3.17 0.73 -25.84
CA ASP A 27 -3.22 1.82 -24.86
C ASP A 27 -3.44 1.31 -23.42
N GLN A 28 -4.18 0.22 -23.22
CA GLN A 28 -4.37 -0.42 -21.90
C GLN A 28 -3.10 -1.10 -21.37
N LEU A 29 -2.14 -1.45 -22.25
CA LEU A 29 -0.83 -1.97 -21.83
C LEU A 29 0.14 -0.83 -21.46
N ARG A 30 -0.12 0.41 -21.91
CA ARG A 30 0.72 1.59 -21.67
C ARG A 30 0.48 2.18 -20.28
N ASP A 31 -0.77 2.39 -19.87
CA ASP A 31 -1.13 2.80 -18.51
C ASP A 31 -1.88 1.69 -17.76
N ARG A 32 -1.16 0.98 -16.89
CA ARG A 32 -1.75 -0.08 -16.06
C ARG A 32 -2.47 0.47 -14.84
N GLY A 33 -2.35 1.76 -14.55
CA GLY A 33 -2.92 2.40 -13.38
C GLY A 33 -4.40 2.78 -13.50
N THR A 34 -4.92 2.80 -14.73
CA THR A 34 -6.29 3.23 -15.02
C THR A 34 -7.31 2.21 -14.53
N THR A 35 -8.32 2.70 -13.82
CA THR A 35 -9.44 1.90 -13.33
C THR A 35 -10.44 1.59 -14.44
N SER A 36 -11.26 0.56 -14.25
CA SER A 36 -12.33 0.24 -15.20
C SER A 36 -13.37 1.34 -15.34
N ALA A 37 -13.51 2.22 -14.35
CA ALA A 37 -14.43 3.36 -14.38
C ALA A 37 -13.88 4.50 -15.23
N GLU A 38 -12.60 4.85 -15.06
CA GLU A 38 -11.91 5.84 -15.88
C GLU A 38 -11.87 5.39 -17.35
N LEU A 39 -11.51 4.13 -17.60
CA LEU A 39 -11.56 3.55 -18.96
C LEU A 39 -12.96 3.60 -19.56
N ALA A 40 -14.02 3.36 -18.77
CA ALA A 40 -15.39 3.47 -19.27
C ALA A 40 -15.75 4.91 -19.66
N GLN A 41 -15.27 5.90 -18.91
CA GLN A 41 -15.44 7.31 -19.23
C GLN A 41 -14.67 7.71 -20.49
N GLU A 42 -13.42 7.28 -20.64
CA GLU A 42 -12.62 7.48 -21.85
C GLU A 42 -13.29 6.86 -23.08
N TRP A 43 -13.83 5.64 -22.95
CA TRP A 43 -14.54 4.98 -24.04
C TRP A 43 -15.80 5.74 -24.42
N GLN A 44 -16.55 6.24 -23.43
CA GLN A 44 -17.74 7.05 -23.66
C GLN A 44 -17.40 8.35 -24.41
N GLN A 45 -16.29 9.02 -24.05
CA GLN A 45 -15.78 10.20 -24.77
C GLN A 45 -15.37 9.87 -26.21
N ALA A 46 -14.84 8.67 -26.44
CA ALA A 46 -14.50 8.16 -27.76
C ALA A 46 -15.70 7.57 -28.53
N GLY A 47 -16.94 7.83 -28.08
CA GLY A 47 -18.17 7.41 -28.74
C GLY A 47 -18.60 5.96 -28.50
N VAL A 48 -17.97 5.25 -27.55
CA VAL A 48 -18.31 3.87 -27.19
C VAL A 48 -19.02 3.84 -25.85
N SER A 49 -20.30 3.48 -25.88
CA SER A 49 -21.03 3.26 -24.64
C SER A 49 -20.63 1.95 -23.98
N ALA A 50 -19.94 2.04 -22.85
CA ALA A 50 -19.55 0.89 -22.06
C ALA A 50 -19.65 1.20 -20.56
N SER A 51 -20.17 0.24 -19.79
CA SER A 51 -20.14 0.32 -18.34
C SER A 51 -18.76 -0.11 -17.80
N ALA A 52 -18.41 0.35 -16.59
CA ALA A 52 -17.21 -0.12 -15.90
C ALA A 52 -17.18 -1.66 -15.73
N ARG A 53 -18.35 -2.30 -15.59
CA ARG A 53 -18.48 -3.76 -15.56
C ARG A 53 -18.08 -4.39 -16.89
N THR A 54 -18.53 -3.83 -18.01
CA THR A 54 -18.18 -4.28 -19.36
C THR A 54 -16.69 -4.18 -19.59
N VAL A 55 -16.09 -3.03 -19.23
CA VAL A 55 -14.64 -2.82 -19.32
C VAL A 55 -13.88 -3.85 -18.48
N ARG A 56 -14.31 -4.08 -17.23
CA ARG A 56 -13.69 -5.07 -16.34
C ARG A 56 -13.71 -6.48 -16.94
N GLN A 57 -14.82 -6.90 -17.55
CA GLN A 57 -14.89 -8.23 -18.17
C GLN A 57 -13.90 -8.36 -19.33
N ARG A 58 -13.81 -7.34 -20.19
CA ARG A 58 -12.81 -7.32 -21.28
C ARG A 58 -11.37 -7.39 -20.76
N LEU A 59 -11.06 -6.66 -19.67
CA LEU A 59 -9.74 -6.76 -19.03
C LEU A 59 -9.45 -8.17 -18.52
N LEU A 60 -10.44 -8.84 -17.92
CA LEU A 60 -10.29 -10.21 -17.43
C LEU A 60 -10.09 -11.22 -18.57
N GLU A 61 -10.82 -11.07 -19.69
CA GLU A 61 -10.63 -11.86 -20.91
C GLU A 61 -9.17 -11.76 -21.42
N ASP A 62 -8.55 -10.59 -21.30
CA ASP A 62 -7.15 -10.34 -21.68
C ASP A 62 -6.12 -10.71 -20.57
N GLY A 63 -6.58 -11.33 -19.49
CA GLY A 63 -5.76 -11.78 -18.35
C GLY A 63 -5.31 -10.65 -17.42
N LEU A 64 -5.86 -9.45 -17.56
CA LEU A 64 -5.55 -8.28 -16.75
C LEU A 64 -6.43 -8.24 -15.51
N VAL A 65 -5.79 -8.41 -14.36
CA VAL A 65 -6.46 -8.41 -13.07
C VAL A 65 -5.98 -7.24 -12.24
N SER A 66 -6.93 -6.55 -11.61
CA SER A 66 -6.63 -5.49 -10.66
C SER A 66 -5.91 -6.07 -9.44
N ARG A 67 -4.70 -5.57 -9.19
CA ARG A 67 -3.82 -5.98 -8.09
C ARG A 67 -3.17 -4.75 -7.47
N ARG A 68 -2.76 -4.82 -6.19
CA ARG A 68 -1.92 -3.78 -5.59
C ARG A 68 -0.59 -3.69 -6.34
N ALA A 69 -0.23 -2.49 -6.78
CA ALA A 69 1.08 -2.22 -7.36
C ALA A 69 2.18 -2.57 -6.36
N ALA A 70 3.29 -3.14 -6.84
CA ALA A 70 4.44 -3.33 -5.99
C ALA A 70 5.02 -1.96 -5.61
N ARG A 71 5.28 -1.77 -4.31
CA ARG A 71 6.12 -0.70 -3.79
C ARG A 71 7.40 -1.36 -3.28
N LYS A 72 8.48 -1.27 -4.05
CA LYS A 72 9.80 -1.68 -3.58
C LYS A 72 10.79 -0.55 -3.88
N PRO A 73 11.38 0.08 -2.85
CA PRO A 73 12.67 0.73 -3.06
C PRO A 73 13.63 -0.34 -3.59
N LEU A 74 14.44 0.00 -4.59
CA LEU A 74 15.58 -0.83 -4.94
C LEU A 74 16.49 -0.86 -3.70
N LEU A 75 16.72 -2.06 -3.14
CA LEU A 75 17.63 -2.20 -2.01
C LEU A 75 19.05 -1.92 -2.51
N SER A 76 19.71 -0.95 -1.91
CA SER A 76 21.13 -0.72 -2.19
C SER A 76 21.96 -1.88 -1.63
N ARG A 77 23.20 -2.06 -2.12
CA ARG A 77 24.15 -3.03 -1.54
C ARG A 77 24.38 -2.77 -0.05
N LYS A 78 24.35 -1.49 0.34
CA LYS A 78 24.45 -1.06 1.74
C LYS A 78 23.26 -1.58 2.55
N ASP A 79 22.02 -1.37 2.09
CA ASP A 79 20.82 -1.84 2.79
C ASP A 79 20.81 -3.36 2.98
N ILE A 80 21.26 -4.11 1.97
CA ILE A 80 21.38 -5.57 2.05
C ILE A 80 22.37 -5.97 3.15
N THR A 81 23.54 -5.32 3.17
CA THR A 81 24.61 -5.58 4.15
C THR A 81 24.15 -5.24 5.57
N ASP A 82 23.58 -4.05 5.77
CA ASP A 82 23.12 -3.58 7.07
C ASP A 82 22.01 -4.48 7.62
N ARG A 83 21.07 -4.93 6.77
CA ARG A 83 20.04 -5.90 7.15
C ARG A 83 20.64 -7.25 7.52
N LEU A 84 21.64 -7.75 6.79
CA LEU A 84 22.30 -9.01 7.12
C LEU A 84 23.01 -8.94 8.47
N ILE A 85 23.70 -7.83 8.75
CA ILE A 85 24.36 -7.58 10.04
C ILE A 85 23.33 -7.57 11.17
N PHE A 86 22.21 -6.85 10.98
CA PHE A 86 21.12 -6.82 11.96
C PHE A 86 20.58 -8.24 12.23
N CYS A 87 20.22 -8.99 11.18
CA CYS A 87 19.71 -10.35 11.34
C CYS A 87 20.71 -11.28 12.03
N LYS A 88 22.01 -11.18 11.72
CA LYS A 88 23.05 -11.98 12.39
C LYS A 88 23.19 -11.60 13.87
N ARG A 89 23.13 -10.31 14.20
CA ARG A 89 23.27 -9.80 15.56
C ARG A 89 22.15 -10.29 16.49
N TYR A 90 20.92 -10.32 15.98
CA TYR A 90 19.74 -10.66 16.76
C TYR A 90 19.18 -12.07 16.44
N ARG A 91 19.97 -12.92 15.78
CA ARG A 91 19.54 -14.26 15.34
C ARG A 91 19.10 -15.14 16.50
N ASP A 92 19.84 -15.06 17.61
CA ASP A 92 19.69 -15.96 18.76
C ASP A 92 18.81 -15.34 19.87
N TRP A 93 18.13 -14.23 19.58
CA TRP A 93 17.22 -13.57 20.53
C TRP A 93 15.93 -14.36 20.74
N THR A 94 15.54 -14.48 21.99
CA THR A 94 14.31 -15.17 22.39
C THR A 94 13.09 -14.27 22.29
N ALA A 95 11.90 -14.85 22.41
CA ALA A 95 10.66 -14.08 22.51
C ALA A 95 10.66 -13.12 23.72
N GLU A 96 11.33 -13.49 24.81
CA GLU A 96 11.46 -12.62 25.99
C GLU A 96 12.35 -11.42 25.72
N ASP A 97 13.40 -11.59 24.91
CA ASP A 97 14.27 -10.48 24.49
C ASP A 97 13.53 -9.50 23.58
N TRP A 98 12.79 -10.04 22.60
CA TRP A 98 11.88 -9.23 21.77
C TRP A 98 10.76 -8.59 22.60
N GLY A 99 10.37 -9.21 23.71
CA GLY A 99 9.40 -8.68 24.66
C GLY A 99 9.84 -7.39 25.36
N LYS A 100 11.13 -7.05 25.31
CA LYS A 100 11.70 -5.81 25.87
C LYS A 100 11.74 -4.68 24.83
N VAL A 101 11.37 -4.94 23.57
CA VAL A 101 11.49 -3.97 22.48
C VAL A 101 10.16 -3.24 22.27
N ILE A 102 10.23 -1.91 22.21
CA ILE A 102 9.17 -1.07 21.67
C ILE A 102 9.59 -0.56 20.29
N VAL A 103 8.74 -0.81 19.29
CA VAL A 103 8.98 -0.48 17.90
C VAL A 103 8.18 0.75 17.54
N SER A 104 8.82 1.74 16.93
CA SER A 104 8.19 2.90 16.31
C SER A 104 8.27 2.83 14.79
N LEU A 105 7.16 3.18 14.13
CA LEU A 105 7.01 3.12 12.69
C LEU A 105 6.42 4.41 12.14
N PHE A 106 6.93 4.82 10.98
CA PHE A 106 6.32 5.86 10.16
C PHE A 106 5.73 5.26 8.90
N GLY A 107 4.44 5.52 8.69
CA GLY A 107 3.69 5.03 7.55
C GLY A 107 3.04 6.16 6.77
N ALA A 108 2.90 5.97 5.46
CA ALA A 108 2.08 6.80 4.60
C ALA A 108 0.98 5.92 4.01
N SER A 109 -0.29 6.35 4.14
CA SER A 109 -1.42 5.64 3.55
C SER A 109 -1.44 5.82 2.03
N GLY A 110 -2.07 4.88 1.33
CA GLY A 110 -2.25 4.95 -0.12
C GLY A 110 -1.75 3.68 -0.80
N SER A 111 -2.61 3.06 -1.60
CA SER A 111 -2.25 1.95 -2.47
C SER A 111 -2.78 2.24 -3.86
N LYS A 112 -1.90 2.24 -4.88
CA LYS A 112 -2.34 2.29 -6.27
C LYS A 112 -2.65 0.86 -6.73
N LEU A 113 -3.82 0.66 -7.29
CA LEU A 113 -4.13 -0.58 -8.01
C LEU A 113 -3.58 -0.47 -9.43
N VAL A 114 -3.14 -1.60 -9.96
CA VAL A 114 -2.71 -1.74 -11.35
C VAL A 114 -3.36 -2.97 -11.96
N GLN A 115 -3.74 -2.87 -13.23
CA GLN A 115 -4.20 -3.98 -14.06
C GLN A 115 -2.98 -4.75 -14.57
N ARG A 116 -2.75 -5.97 -14.08
CA ARG A 116 -1.57 -6.76 -14.48
C ARG A 116 -1.88 -8.25 -14.66
N ARG A 117 -1.07 -8.91 -15.49
CA ARG A 117 -1.06 -10.37 -15.63
C ARG A 117 -0.26 -11.02 -14.51
N LYS A 118 -0.39 -12.35 -14.39
CA LYS A 118 0.48 -13.16 -13.50
C LYS A 118 1.93 -13.02 -13.99
N GLY A 119 2.87 -12.81 -13.07
CA GLY A 119 4.30 -12.61 -13.38
C GLY A 119 4.73 -11.16 -13.63
N GLU A 120 3.80 -10.24 -13.92
CA GLU A 120 4.10 -8.82 -14.22
C GLU A 120 4.26 -7.95 -12.95
N LEU A 121 4.50 -8.54 -11.78
CA LEU A 121 4.58 -7.83 -10.50
C LEU A 121 5.59 -6.66 -10.53
N TYR A 122 6.72 -6.86 -11.21
CA TYR A 122 7.82 -5.89 -11.31
C TYR A 122 7.96 -5.25 -12.69
N HIS A 123 6.97 -5.46 -13.57
CA HIS A 123 6.96 -4.77 -14.87
C HIS A 123 6.88 -3.26 -14.65
N ARG A 124 7.65 -2.46 -15.40
CA ARG A 124 7.80 -1.00 -15.17
C ARG A 124 6.46 -0.26 -15.11
N SER A 125 5.50 -0.62 -15.95
CA SER A 125 4.16 -0.01 -15.97
C SER A 125 3.24 -0.48 -14.82
N CYS A 126 3.60 -1.54 -14.10
CA CYS A 126 2.85 -2.12 -12.97
C CYS A 126 3.40 -1.71 -11.59
N VAL A 127 4.45 -0.89 -11.59
CA VAL A 127 5.10 -0.35 -10.39
C VAL A 127 4.79 1.14 -10.32
N VAL A 128 4.51 1.65 -9.12
CA VAL A 128 4.31 3.09 -8.91
C VAL A 128 5.70 3.74 -8.81
N PRO A 129 6.07 4.66 -9.72
CA PRO A 129 7.29 5.44 -9.56
C PRO A 129 7.18 6.30 -8.28
N THR A 130 8.23 6.33 -7.47
CA THR A 130 8.29 7.08 -6.20
C THR A 130 8.22 8.60 -6.36
N ALA A 131 8.20 9.12 -7.60
CA ALA A 131 8.45 10.54 -7.91
C ALA A 131 7.32 11.51 -7.53
N LYS A 132 6.09 11.04 -7.29
CA LYS A 132 5.00 11.87 -6.75
C LYS A 132 4.25 11.09 -5.67
N PRO A 133 4.34 11.48 -4.38
CA PRO A 133 3.50 10.91 -3.36
C PRO A 133 2.02 11.20 -3.71
N PRO A 134 1.12 10.22 -3.67
CA PRO A 134 -0.32 10.51 -3.62
C PRO A 134 -0.63 11.40 -2.41
N GLU A 135 -1.84 11.97 -2.31
CA GLU A 135 -2.30 12.52 -1.02
C GLU A 135 -2.30 11.40 0.02
N THR A 136 -1.23 11.32 0.79
CA THR A 136 -1.00 10.27 1.76
C THR A 136 -1.21 10.83 3.16
N ILE A 137 -1.99 10.14 3.97
CA ILE A 137 -2.03 10.42 5.41
C ILE A 137 -0.75 9.84 5.98
N HIS A 138 0.08 10.70 6.56
CA HIS A 138 1.26 10.27 7.30
C HIS A 138 0.85 9.94 8.73
N VAL A 139 1.28 8.80 9.22
CA VAL A 139 0.94 8.29 10.54
C VAL A 139 2.21 7.83 11.22
N TRP A 140 2.37 8.23 12.46
CA TRP A 140 3.30 7.64 13.39
C TRP A 140 2.56 6.67 14.31
N GLY A 141 3.21 5.57 14.67
CA GLY A 141 2.75 4.78 15.80
C GLY A 141 3.86 3.98 16.44
N CYS A 142 3.57 3.42 17.60
CA CYS A 142 4.43 2.45 18.25
C CYS A 142 3.66 1.23 18.77
N PHE A 143 4.37 0.14 19.00
CA PHE A 143 3.84 -1.07 19.64
C PHE A 143 4.96 -1.89 20.27
N SER A 144 4.61 -2.80 21.18
CA SER A 144 5.51 -3.78 21.77
C SER A 144 4.81 -5.14 21.89
N ALA A 145 5.50 -6.14 22.45
CA ALA A 145 4.89 -7.42 22.78
C ALA A 145 3.74 -7.30 23.81
N LYS A 146 3.65 -6.18 24.54
CA LYS A 146 2.59 -5.92 25.52
C LYS A 146 1.33 -5.33 24.89
N GLY A 147 1.40 -4.88 23.65
CA GLY A 147 0.26 -4.35 22.93
C GLY A 147 0.60 -3.17 22.02
N VAL A 148 -0.44 -2.64 21.40
CA VAL A 148 -0.38 -1.44 20.57
C VAL A 148 -0.17 -0.22 21.47
N GLY A 149 0.76 0.64 21.09
CA GLY A 149 1.00 1.93 21.73
C GLY A 149 0.24 3.07 21.06
N SER A 150 0.70 4.30 21.28
CA SER A 150 0.09 5.48 20.69
C SER A 150 0.17 5.49 19.15
N LEU A 151 -0.86 6.07 18.53
CA LEU A 151 -0.95 6.31 17.09
C LEU A 151 -1.28 7.79 16.85
N THR A 152 -0.44 8.48 16.08
CA THR A 152 -0.58 9.92 15.82
C THR A 152 -0.59 10.19 14.33
N ILE A 153 -1.67 10.83 13.87
CA ILE A 153 -1.78 11.27 12.49
C ILE A 153 -1.07 12.62 12.36
N LEU A 154 -0.15 12.73 11.40
CA LEU A 154 0.44 14.01 11.02
C LEU A 154 -0.63 14.85 10.31
N PRO A 155 -0.91 16.09 10.75
CA PRO A 155 -1.88 16.93 10.07
C PRO A 155 -1.54 17.16 8.60
N ARG A 156 -2.58 17.31 7.77
CA ARG A 156 -2.38 17.58 6.33
C ARG A 156 -1.63 18.90 6.16
N ASN A 157 -0.76 18.96 5.16
CA ASN A 157 0.09 20.11 4.85
C ASN A 157 1.14 20.46 5.93
N THR A 158 1.34 19.62 6.95
CA THR A 158 2.47 19.75 7.86
C THR A 158 3.65 18.94 7.33
N ALA A 159 4.80 19.60 7.18
CA ALA A 159 6.04 18.88 6.89
C ALA A 159 6.46 18.08 8.12
N MET A 160 6.88 16.82 7.93
CA MET A 160 7.48 16.03 9.00
C MET A 160 8.86 16.60 9.32
N ASN A 161 8.90 17.56 10.26
CA ASN A 161 10.09 18.29 10.65
C ASN A 161 10.62 17.80 12.01
N LYS A 162 11.81 18.25 12.40
CA LYS A 162 12.49 17.89 13.65
C LYS A 162 11.60 18.08 14.88
N GLU A 163 10.92 19.21 14.96
CA GLU A 163 10.08 19.60 16.10
C GLU A 163 8.88 18.65 16.28
N TRP A 164 8.13 18.38 15.22
CA TRP A 164 7.00 17.46 15.29
C TRP A 164 7.44 16.07 15.75
N CYS A 165 8.60 15.62 15.29
CA CYS A 165 9.14 14.31 15.66
C CYS A 165 9.54 14.25 17.13
N GLN A 166 10.20 15.29 17.64
CA GLN A 166 10.53 15.41 19.06
C GLN A 166 9.27 15.46 19.92
N ASN A 167 8.25 16.21 19.49
CA ASN A 167 6.98 16.30 20.20
C ASN A 167 6.27 14.94 20.24
N VAL A 168 6.23 14.20 19.14
CA VAL A 168 5.62 12.87 19.13
C VAL A 168 6.38 11.88 20.02
N LEU A 169 7.71 11.89 20.00
CA LEU A 169 8.48 11.02 20.90
C LEU A 169 8.26 11.41 22.39
N ARG A 170 8.23 12.70 22.71
CA ARG A 170 8.05 13.18 24.09
C ARG A 170 6.63 12.93 24.60
N GLU A 171 5.62 13.35 23.84
CA GLU A 171 4.23 13.39 24.26
C GLU A 171 3.49 12.07 24.03
N GLN A 172 4.01 11.18 23.17
CA GLN A 172 3.32 9.93 22.82
C GLN A 172 4.15 8.70 23.18
N LEU A 173 5.43 8.65 22.81
CA LEU A 173 6.25 7.46 23.05
C LEU A 173 6.62 7.30 24.53
N LEU A 174 7.11 8.35 25.20
CA LEU A 174 7.52 8.24 26.61
C LEU A 174 6.38 7.81 27.55
N PRO A 175 5.15 8.36 27.43
CA PRO A 175 4.01 7.86 28.19
C PRO A 175 3.70 6.38 27.90
N THR A 176 3.74 5.95 26.63
CA THR A 176 3.55 4.54 26.28
C THR A 176 4.63 3.65 26.90
N ILE A 177 5.89 4.09 26.92
CA ILE A 177 6.98 3.34 27.57
C ILE A 177 6.70 3.22 29.06
N GLN A 178 6.33 4.31 29.73
CA GLN A 178 6.03 4.29 31.16
C GLN A 178 4.84 3.37 31.46
N GLU A 179 3.79 3.42 30.66
CA GLU A 179 2.61 2.57 30.81
C GLU A 179 2.94 1.09 30.62
N GLN A 180 3.64 0.76 29.53
CA GLN A 180 3.88 -0.64 29.17
C GLN A 180 5.03 -1.25 29.99
N PHE A 181 6.09 -0.49 30.28
CA PHE A 181 7.32 -1.00 30.88
C PHE A 181 7.56 -0.51 32.31
N GLY A 182 6.92 0.58 32.75
CA GLY A 182 7.24 1.24 34.01
C GLY A 182 8.73 1.58 34.06
N ASP A 183 9.35 1.28 35.21
CA ASP A 183 10.78 1.54 35.42
C ASP A 183 11.69 0.43 34.82
N LYS A 184 11.11 -0.58 34.16
CA LYS A 184 11.90 -1.66 33.54
C LYS A 184 12.59 -1.16 32.30
N HIS A 185 13.83 -1.62 32.12
CA HIS A 185 14.60 -1.33 30.92
C HIS A 185 13.88 -1.84 29.66
N CYS A 186 13.70 -0.94 28.68
CA CYS A 186 13.16 -1.26 27.36
C CYS A 186 14.16 -0.85 26.27
N LEU A 187 14.07 -1.51 25.11
CA LEU A 187 14.86 -1.18 23.94
C LEU A 187 13.98 -0.48 22.90
N PHE A 188 14.41 0.69 22.46
CA PHE A 188 13.72 1.45 21.44
C PHE A 188 14.23 1.08 20.04
N GLN A 189 13.33 0.62 19.18
CA GLN A 189 13.61 0.35 17.76
C GLN A 189 12.80 1.29 16.88
N HIS A 190 13.43 1.84 15.84
CA HIS A 190 12.76 2.69 14.86
C HIS A 190 13.24 2.38 13.43
N ASP A 191 12.47 2.81 12.43
CA ASP A 191 12.71 2.53 10.99
C ASP A 191 13.80 3.42 10.34
N GLY A 192 14.45 4.27 11.12
CA GLY A 192 15.49 5.18 10.65
C GLY A 192 14.99 6.36 9.81
N ALA A 193 13.68 6.63 9.83
CA ALA A 193 13.10 7.82 9.20
C ALA A 193 13.72 9.12 9.76
N PRO A 194 13.70 10.23 8.99
CA PRO A 194 14.39 11.48 9.35
C PRO A 194 14.07 11.98 10.77
N CYS A 195 12.82 11.78 11.19
CA CYS A 195 12.29 12.00 12.53
C CYS A 195 13.14 11.46 13.69
N HIS A 196 13.82 10.32 13.49
CA HIS A 196 14.59 9.64 14.53
C HIS A 196 16.09 9.94 14.47
N LYS A 197 16.56 10.59 13.41
CA LYS A 197 17.97 10.97 13.22
C LYS A 197 18.29 12.38 13.72
N VAL A 198 17.27 13.05 14.23
CA VAL A 198 17.33 14.38 14.79
C VAL A 198 18.23 14.37 16.03
N LYS A 199 19.34 15.10 15.99
CA LYS A 199 20.15 15.38 17.18
C LYS A 199 19.41 16.37 18.07
N SER A 200 19.36 16.10 19.37
CA SER A 200 19.01 17.11 20.38
C SER A 200 20.05 18.23 20.28
N ASP A 201 19.60 19.48 20.12
CA ASP A 201 20.50 20.60 20.38
C ASP A 201 20.59 20.70 21.89
N ASN A 202 21.81 20.62 22.41
CA ASN A 202 22.12 20.71 23.83
C ASN A 202 22.42 22.16 24.19
#